data_AF-A0A813KQ29-F1
#
_entry.id   AF-A0A813KQ29-F1
#
_cell.length_a   1.000
_cell.length_b   1.000
_cell.length_c   1.000
_cell.angle_alpha   90.00
_cell.angle_beta   90.00
_cell.angle_gamma   90.00
#
_symmetry.space_group_name_H-M   'P 1'
#
loop_
_entity.id
_entity.type
_entity.pdbx_description
1 polymer ?
#
loop_
_entity_poly.entity_id
_entity_poly.type
_entity_poly.pdbx_seq_one_letter_code
_entity_poly.pdbx_strand_id
1 'polypeptide(L)'
;AAGVDVHSEQLARLQALLSDLPASPQAESDEEDGGAKDLAKEPALENSRQRRPADTAPSSSLLPETSSPSTEVPRREGREAALHEWLEGLDAGKGGLLQYFDVIRAEFDSDLRQLRAVRLIEPRSAGVVGSIDQSFWQVCGVKTMGHRMLLARGINLLPG
;
A
#
# COMPACT_ATOMS: atom_id res chain seq x y z
N ALA A 1 18.80 -38.39 -46.96
CA ALA A 1 18.80 -37.01 -46.45
C ALA A 1 18.12 -37.03 -45.09
N ALA A 2 18.92 -37.02 -44.01
CA ALA A 2 18.42 -37.03 -42.64
C ALA A 2 18.31 -35.57 -42.17
N GLY A 3 17.08 -35.05 -42.11
CA GLY A 3 16.80 -33.78 -41.47
C GLY A 3 16.79 -34.01 -39.97
N VAL A 4 17.91 -33.70 -39.32
CA VAL A 4 17.98 -33.73 -37.85
C VAL A 4 17.15 -32.56 -37.34
N ASP A 5 16.09 -32.89 -36.62
CA ASP A 5 15.10 -31.98 -36.09
C ASP A 5 15.75 -31.06 -35.03
N VAL A 6 16.25 -29.90 -35.49
CA VAL A 6 16.96 -28.89 -34.68
C VAL A 6 16.17 -28.48 -33.43
N HIS A 7 14.83 -28.59 -33.50
CA HIS A 7 13.93 -28.27 -32.39
C HIS A 7 14.02 -29.28 -31.23
N SER A 8 14.32 -30.54 -31.52
CA SER A 8 14.47 -31.58 -30.49
C SER A 8 15.76 -31.39 -29.69
N GLU A 9 16.83 -30.94 -30.35
CA GLU A 9 18.12 -30.68 -29.69
C GLU A 9 18.06 -29.46 -28.75
N GLN A 10 17.28 -28.43 -29.11
CA GLN A 10 17.05 -27.28 -28.24
C GLN A 10 16.28 -27.65 -26.96
N LEU A 11 15.28 -28.54 -27.07
CA LEU A 11 14.54 -29.05 -25.92
C LEU A 11 15.43 -29.86 -24.97
N ALA A 12 16.29 -30.73 -25.52
CA ALA A 12 17.23 -31.52 -24.72
C ALA A 12 18.23 -30.63 -23.96
N ARG A 13 18.72 -29.56 -24.60
CA ARG A 13 19.61 -28.58 -23.95
C ARG A 13 18.95 -27.83 -22.79
N LEU A 14 17.70 -27.43 -22.94
CA LEU A 14 16.96 -26.76 -21.85
C LEU A 14 16.72 -27.70 -20.66
N GLN A 15 16.42 -28.97 -20.92
CA GLN A 15 16.19 -29.94 -19.86
C GLN A 15 17.47 -30.29 -19.08
N ALA A 16 18.62 -30.32 -19.76
CA ALA A 16 19.93 -30.51 -19.12
C ALA A 16 20.29 -29.32 -18.20
N LEU A 17 20.05 -28.08 -18.64
CA LEU A 17 20.31 -26.88 -17.82
C LEU A 17 19.44 -26.82 -16.55
N LEU A 18 18.21 -27.32 -16.62
CA LEU A 18 17.32 -27.35 -15.44
C LEU A 18 17.76 -28.40 -14.40
N SER A 19 18.46 -29.44 -14.84
CA SER A 19 18.90 -30.55 -13.97
C SER A 19 20.21 -30.26 -13.25
N ASP A 20 21.02 -29.33 -13.77
CA ASP A 20 22.35 -28.97 -13.24
C ASP A 20 22.31 -27.83 -12.20
N LEU A 21 21.12 -27.30 -11.89
CA LEU A 21 20.98 -26.25 -10.89
C LEU A 21 21.33 -26.82 -9.50
N PRO A 22 22.38 -26.31 -8.83
CA PRO A 22 22.75 -26.77 -7.50
C PRO A 22 21.60 -26.46 -6.53
N ALA A 23 21.28 -27.44 -5.68
CA ALA A 23 20.30 -27.27 -4.62
C ALA A 23 20.67 -26.03 -3.80
N SER A 24 19.71 -25.10 -3.69
CA SER A 24 19.89 -23.86 -2.95
C SER A 24 20.49 -24.17 -1.57
N PRO A 25 21.63 -23.56 -1.19
CA PRO A 25 22.20 -23.77 0.12
C PRO A 25 21.14 -23.40 1.16
N GLN A 26 20.77 -24.38 1.99
CA GLN A 26 19.90 -24.13 3.12
C GLN A 26 20.58 -23.07 3.98
N ALA A 27 19.91 -21.94 4.18
CA ALA A 27 20.33 -20.95 5.15
C ALA A 27 20.32 -21.62 6.52
N GLU A 28 21.50 -21.97 6.97
CA GLU A 28 21.82 -22.40 8.31
C GLU A 28 21.55 -21.21 9.23
N SER A 29 20.53 -21.37 10.07
CA SER A 29 20.12 -20.42 11.08
C SER A 29 21.22 -20.30 12.12
N ASP A 30 22.03 -19.26 12.01
CA ASP A 30 22.94 -18.83 13.08
C ASP A 30 22.09 -18.22 14.20
N GLU A 31 21.87 -19.01 15.25
CA GLU A 31 21.32 -18.57 16.53
C GLU A 31 22.39 -17.75 17.27
N GLU A 32 22.48 -16.45 16.99
CA GLU A 32 23.18 -15.53 17.90
C GLU A 32 22.26 -15.14 19.08
N ASP A 33 22.41 -15.92 20.14
CA ASP A 33 22.36 -15.48 21.54
C ASP A 33 23.28 -14.26 21.72
N GLY A 34 22.72 -13.10 22.11
CA GLY A 34 23.55 -11.92 22.29
C GLY A 34 22.85 -10.65 22.73
N GLY A 35 22.68 -10.49 24.04
CA GLY A 35 22.95 -9.19 24.66
C GLY A 35 21.76 -8.27 24.91
N ALA A 36 21.19 -8.39 26.10
CA ALA A 36 20.54 -7.29 26.78
C ALA A 36 21.51 -6.11 26.94
N LYS A 37 21.20 -4.96 26.31
CA LYS A 37 21.79 -3.67 26.64
C LYS A 37 20.69 -2.63 26.81
N ASP A 38 20.31 -2.53 28.07
CA ASP A 38 20.00 -1.30 28.77
C ASP A 38 20.82 -0.12 28.21
N LEU A 39 20.16 0.89 27.63
CA LEU A 39 20.59 2.29 27.80
C LEU A 39 19.53 3.29 27.31
N ALA A 40 19.08 4.09 28.27
CA ALA A 40 18.29 5.31 28.20
C ALA A 40 18.47 6.19 26.94
N LYS A 41 17.41 6.93 26.57
CA LYS A 41 17.26 8.36 26.93
C LYS A 41 16.21 9.04 26.04
N GLU A 42 15.07 9.39 26.65
CA GLU A 42 14.14 10.36 26.10
C GLU A 42 14.74 11.77 26.10
N PRO A 43 14.51 12.55 25.03
CA PRO A 43 14.39 13.99 25.15
C PRO A 43 13.00 14.45 24.72
N ALA A 44 12.19 14.81 25.72
CA ALA A 44 11.03 15.67 25.54
C ALA A 44 11.48 17.03 24.97
N LEU A 45 11.00 17.37 23.78
CA LEU A 45 11.05 18.72 23.25
C LEU A 45 9.63 19.24 23.08
N GLU A 46 9.14 19.73 24.22
CA GLU A 46 8.23 20.85 24.38
C GLU A 46 8.47 21.93 23.31
N ASN A 47 7.64 21.99 22.26
CA ASN A 47 7.61 23.18 21.41
C ASN A 47 6.30 23.95 21.60
N SER A 48 6.45 25.01 22.38
CA SER A 48 5.45 25.97 22.75
C SER A 48 4.94 26.79 21.56
N ARG A 49 3.62 26.82 21.44
CA ARG A 49 2.78 28.03 21.26
C ARG A 49 3.41 29.20 20.47
N GLN A 50 2.99 29.34 19.22
CA GLN A 50 2.84 30.67 18.60
C GLN A 50 1.42 30.83 18.05
N ARG A 51 0.52 31.34 18.89
CA ARG A 51 -0.76 31.91 18.46
C ARG A 51 -0.50 33.28 17.86
N ARG A 52 -0.99 33.53 16.64
CA ARG A 52 -1.18 34.88 16.11
C ARG A 52 -2.69 35.16 15.95
N PRO A 53 -3.20 36.30 16.44
CA PRO A 53 -4.56 36.73 16.24
C PRO A 53 -4.73 37.63 15.01
N ALA A 54 -5.91 37.49 14.40
CA ALA A 54 -6.83 38.49 13.86
C ALA A 54 -6.47 39.39 12.66
N ASP A 55 -7.55 39.60 11.89
CA ASP A 55 -7.92 40.76 11.07
C ASP A 55 -7.50 40.77 9.58
N THR A 56 -8.47 40.53 8.69
CA THR A 56 -9.07 41.59 7.84
C THR A 56 -10.31 41.04 7.12
N ALA A 57 -11.34 41.88 7.08
CA ALA A 57 -12.74 41.66 6.76
C ALA A 57 -13.05 41.51 5.23
N PRO A 58 -14.35 41.39 4.83
CA PRO A 58 -14.81 40.76 3.60
C PRO A 58 -14.98 41.74 2.42
N SER A 59 -15.00 41.22 1.20
CA SER A 59 -15.56 41.93 0.05
C SER A 59 -16.42 40.98 -0.79
N SER A 60 -17.74 41.16 -0.66
CA SER A 60 -18.78 40.52 -1.47
C SER A 60 -18.71 41.02 -2.91
N SER A 61 -18.41 40.12 -3.84
CA SER A 61 -18.79 40.27 -5.24
C SER A 61 -19.91 39.26 -5.52
N LEU A 62 -21.14 39.76 -5.52
CA LEU A 62 -22.34 39.03 -5.93
C LEU A 62 -22.32 38.88 -7.46
N LEU A 63 -21.87 37.72 -7.93
CA LEU A 63 -22.14 37.26 -9.30
C LEU A 63 -23.27 36.22 -9.26
N PRO A 64 -24.27 36.31 -10.16
CA PRO A 64 -25.29 35.28 -10.31
C PRO A 64 -24.66 34.09 -11.03
N GLU A 65 -24.11 33.14 -10.26
CA GLU A 65 -23.59 31.89 -10.80
C GLU A 65 -24.74 30.97 -11.18
N THR A 66 -24.90 30.85 -12.50
CA THR A 66 -25.58 29.76 -13.19
C THR A 66 -25.27 28.43 -12.53
N SER A 67 -26.32 27.72 -12.10
CA SER A 67 -26.31 26.39 -11.48
C SER A 67 -25.57 25.36 -12.34
N SER A 68 -24.24 25.38 -12.24
CA SER A 68 -23.39 24.27 -12.66
C SER A 68 -23.60 23.14 -11.66
N PRO A 69 -23.69 21.87 -12.09
CA PRO A 69 -23.75 20.73 -11.19
C PRO A 69 -22.48 20.77 -10.34
N SER A 70 -22.64 21.31 -9.14
CA SER A 70 -21.58 21.52 -8.18
C SER A 70 -20.97 20.16 -7.92
N THR A 71 -19.76 19.97 -8.43
CA THR A 71 -18.91 18.85 -8.06
C THR A 71 -18.51 19.12 -6.61
N GLU A 72 -19.44 18.85 -5.69
CA GLU A 72 -19.21 18.97 -4.27
C GLU A 72 -18.07 18.02 -3.93
N VAL A 73 -16.89 18.59 -3.71
CA VAL A 73 -15.74 17.87 -3.19
C VAL A 73 -16.21 17.23 -1.88
N PRO A 74 -16.21 15.89 -1.77
CA PRO A 74 -16.73 15.22 -0.59
C PRO A 74 -15.97 15.74 0.64
N ARG A 75 -16.73 16.27 1.59
CA ARG A 75 -16.23 16.73 2.89
C ARG A 75 -15.45 15.60 3.55
N ARG A 76 -14.41 15.94 4.32
CA ARG A 76 -13.47 14.99 4.94
C ARG A 76 -14.18 13.82 5.67
N GLU A 77 -15.26 14.12 6.36
CA GLU A 77 -16.09 13.15 7.10
C GLU A 77 -16.72 12.07 6.19
N GLY A 78 -17.10 12.42 4.96
CA GLY A 78 -17.60 11.44 3.99
C GLY A 78 -16.51 10.50 3.45
N ARG A 79 -15.25 10.93 3.46
CA ARG A 79 -14.11 10.11 3.01
C ARG A 79 -13.74 9.06 4.05
N GLU A 80 -13.75 9.45 5.33
CA GLU A 80 -13.52 8.51 6.44
C GLU A 80 -14.58 7.41 6.46
N ALA A 81 -15.86 7.76 6.30
CA ALA A 81 -16.94 6.78 6.18
C ALA A 81 -16.75 5.84 4.97
N ALA A 82 -16.41 6.39 3.81
CA ALA A 82 -16.15 5.59 2.61
C ALA A 82 -14.94 4.66 2.77
N LEU A 83 -13.87 5.10 3.42
CA LEU A 83 -12.72 4.25 3.74
C LEU A 83 -13.11 3.12 4.68
N HIS A 84 -13.89 3.43 5.73
CA HIS A 84 -14.33 2.44 6.71
C HIS A 84 -15.19 1.35 6.04
N GLU A 85 -16.21 1.74 5.28
CA GLU A 85 -17.07 0.82 4.53
C GLU A 85 -16.26 -0.01 3.52
N TRP A 86 -15.29 0.61 2.84
CA TRP A 86 -14.42 -0.11 1.91
C TRP A 86 -13.58 -1.17 2.62
N LEU A 87 -12.92 -0.85 3.74
CA LEU A 87 -12.12 -1.81 4.51
C LEU A 87 -12.96 -2.97 5.07
N GLU A 88 -14.15 -2.67 5.59
CA GLU A 88 -15.10 -3.66 6.09
C GLU A 88 -15.64 -4.55 4.96
N GLY A 89 -15.88 -3.99 3.77
CA GLY A 89 -16.32 -4.76 2.61
C GLY A 89 -15.29 -5.77 2.09
N LEU A 90 -14.00 -5.48 2.24
CA LEU A 90 -12.91 -6.33 1.73
C LEU A 90 -12.80 -7.69 2.43
N ASP A 91 -13.20 -7.77 3.70
CA ASP A 91 -13.17 -9.02 4.46
C ASP A 91 -14.58 -9.60 4.71
N ALA A 92 -15.54 -9.20 3.87
CA ALA A 92 -16.94 -9.60 3.92
C ALA A 92 -17.64 -9.22 5.24
N GLY A 93 -17.35 -8.01 5.75
CA GLY A 93 -17.98 -7.46 6.96
C GLY A 93 -17.42 -8.02 8.25
N LYS A 94 -16.23 -8.64 8.23
CA LYS A 94 -15.59 -9.18 9.43
C LYS A 94 -14.84 -8.12 10.22
N GLY A 95 -14.44 -7.02 9.56
CA GLY A 95 -13.76 -5.90 10.18
C GLY A 95 -12.32 -6.19 10.63
N GLY A 96 -11.73 -7.31 10.22
CA GLY A 96 -10.33 -7.63 10.46
C GLY A 96 -9.35 -6.66 9.81
N LEU A 97 -9.76 -5.95 8.75
CA LEU A 97 -8.94 -4.89 8.15
C LEU A 97 -9.14 -3.50 8.78
N LEU A 98 -10.16 -3.30 9.62
CA LEU A 98 -10.41 -2.02 10.29
C LEU A 98 -9.31 -1.63 11.27
N GLN A 99 -8.51 -2.59 11.74
CA GLN A 99 -7.31 -2.30 12.53
C GLN A 99 -6.29 -1.41 11.79
N TYR A 100 -6.36 -1.32 10.46
CA TYR A 100 -5.51 -0.45 9.65
C TYR A 100 -6.16 0.90 9.34
N PHE A 101 -7.39 1.14 9.78
CA PHE A 101 -8.14 2.35 9.46
C PHE A 101 -7.41 3.61 9.94
N ASP A 102 -6.96 3.64 11.20
CA ASP A 102 -6.33 4.83 11.77
C ASP A 102 -5.02 5.21 11.08
N VAL A 103 -4.18 4.21 10.73
CA VAL A 103 -2.93 4.47 10.02
C VAL A 103 -3.18 4.91 8.58
N ILE A 104 -4.13 4.30 7.88
CA ILE A 104 -4.48 4.71 6.52
C ILE A 104 -5.10 6.12 6.52
N ARG A 105 -5.95 6.42 7.50
CA ARG A 105 -6.54 7.74 7.70
C ARG A 105 -5.47 8.80 7.92
N ALA A 106 -4.45 8.51 8.73
CA ALA A 106 -3.37 9.44 9.03
C ALA A 106 -2.44 9.66 7.83
N GLU A 107 -2.07 8.61 7.11
CA GLU A 107 -1.04 8.66 6.06
C GLU A 107 -1.61 9.01 4.67
N PHE A 108 -2.88 8.71 4.42
CA PHE A 108 -3.53 8.89 3.11
C PHE A 108 -4.78 9.79 3.17
N ASP A 109 -5.02 10.49 4.28
CA ASP A 109 -6.17 11.39 4.49
C ASP A 109 -7.55 10.74 4.21
N SER A 110 -7.63 9.42 4.36
CA SER A 110 -8.79 8.60 3.96
C SER A 110 -9.21 8.74 2.50
N ASP A 111 -8.30 9.12 1.60
CA ASP A 111 -8.58 9.29 0.19
C ASP A 111 -8.26 8.01 -0.60
N LEU A 112 -9.31 7.33 -1.08
CA LEU A 112 -9.18 6.13 -1.91
C LEU A 112 -8.41 6.40 -3.22
N ARG A 113 -8.37 7.64 -3.72
CA ARG A 113 -7.56 8.01 -4.90
C ARG A 113 -6.07 7.93 -4.60
N GLN A 114 -5.66 8.33 -3.39
CA GLN A 114 -4.27 8.21 -2.94
C GLN A 114 -3.88 6.75 -2.72
N LEU A 115 -4.77 5.93 -2.13
CA LEU A 115 -4.57 4.49 -2.05
C LEU A 115 -4.41 3.85 -3.43
N ARG A 116 -5.18 4.28 -4.42
CA ARG A 116 -4.98 3.79 -5.79
C ARG A 116 -3.62 4.17 -6.37
N ALA A 117 -3.08 5.34 -6.01
CA ALA A 117 -1.78 5.80 -6.49
C ALA A 117 -0.61 4.90 -6.00
N VAL A 118 -0.81 4.08 -4.95
CA VAL A 118 0.20 3.10 -4.53
C VAL A 118 0.31 1.89 -5.47
N ARG A 119 -0.59 1.77 -6.46
CA ARG A 119 -0.52 0.74 -7.50
C ARG A 119 0.62 1.06 -8.47
N LEU A 120 1.52 0.10 -8.64
CA LEU A 120 2.63 0.19 -9.58
C LEU A 120 2.15 -0.01 -11.01
N ILE A 121 2.73 0.74 -11.95
CA ILE A 121 2.52 0.57 -13.39
C ILE A 121 3.16 -0.75 -13.84
N GLU A 122 4.38 -1.01 -13.38
CA GLU A 122 5.13 -2.25 -13.62
C GLU A 122 5.23 -3.04 -12.31
N PRO A 123 4.56 -4.20 -12.20
CA PRO A 123 4.64 -5.03 -11.00
C PRO A 123 6.08 -5.48 -10.72
N ARG A 124 6.54 -5.37 -9.46
CA ARG A 124 7.89 -5.79 -9.06
C ARG A 124 8.02 -7.30 -8.85
N SER A 125 6.90 -7.98 -8.63
CA SER A 125 6.84 -9.43 -8.44
C SER A 125 5.54 -10.00 -9.00
N ALA A 126 5.49 -11.31 -9.20
CA ALA A 126 4.32 -11.98 -9.73
C ALA A 126 3.13 -11.91 -8.74
N GLY A 127 1.92 -11.74 -9.28
CA GLY A 127 0.68 -11.75 -8.52
C GLY A 127 0.22 -10.39 -7.99
N VAL A 128 -0.92 -10.37 -7.29
CA VAL A 128 -1.61 -9.14 -6.89
C VAL A 128 -0.84 -8.31 -5.85
N VAL A 129 -0.02 -8.93 -5.00
CA VAL A 129 0.75 -8.19 -3.99
C VAL A 129 1.92 -7.45 -4.63
N GLY A 130 2.48 -7.99 -5.71
CA GLY A 130 3.59 -7.38 -6.45
C GLY A 130 3.21 -6.15 -7.28
N SER A 131 1.92 -5.89 -7.46
CA SER A 131 1.41 -4.71 -8.13
C SER A 131 1.25 -3.49 -7.21
N ILE A 132 1.59 -3.61 -5.93
CA ILE A 132 1.47 -2.53 -4.93
C ILE A 132 2.87 -2.15 -4.44
N ASP A 133 3.10 -0.86 -4.23
CA ASP A 133 4.38 -0.37 -3.69
C ASP A 133 4.67 -1.00 -2.31
N GLN A 134 5.93 -1.41 -2.11
CA GLN A 134 6.40 -2.02 -0.88
C GLN A 134 6.34 -1.05 0.31
N SER A 135 6.50 0.25 0.05
CA SER A 135 6.45 1.31 1.06
C SER A 135 5.09 1.32 1.79
N PHE A 136 3.99 1.08 1.06
CA PHE A 136 2.64 1.00 1.62
C PHE A 136 2.53 -0.03 2.73
N TRP A 137 3.09 -1.22 2.54
CA TRP A 137 3.03 -2.29 3.56
C TRP A 137 3.81 -1.94 4.82
N GLN A 138 4.90 -1.19 4.68
CA GLN A 138 5.74 -0.76 5.80
C GLN A 138 5.06 0.35 6.60
N VAL A 139 4.55 1.37 5.90
CA VAL A 139 3.85 2.52 6.51
C VAL A 139 2.58 2.05 7.24
N CYS A 140 1.76 1.23 6.60
CA CYS A 140 0.53 0.71 7.22
C CYS A 140 0.78 -0.43 8.22
N GLY A 141 2.02 -0.90 8.39
CA GLY A 141 2.35 -1.98 9.32
C GLY A 141 1.68 -3.33 9.00
N VAL A 142 1.37 -3.61 7.72
CA VAL A 142 0.67 -4.83 7.32
C VAL A 142 1.66 -5.99 7.26
N LYS A 143 1.65 -6.86 8.27
CA LYS A 143 2.58 -8.00 8.38
C LYS A 143 2.05 -9.29 7.78
N THR A 144 0.75 -9.56 7.92
CA THR A 144 0.15 -10.84 7.51
C THR A 144 -0.10 -10.89 6.01
N MET A 145 0.28 -12.00 5.36
CA MET A 145 0.10 -12.15 3.91
C MET A 145 -1.38 -12.10 3.49
N GLY A 146 -2.27 -12.67 4.32
CA GLY A 146 -3.72 -12.64 4.07
C GLY A 146 -4.27 -11.21 3.96
N HIS A 147 -3.88 -10.31 4.88
CA HIS A 147 -4.33 -8.92 4.84
C HIS A 147 -3.72 -8.16 3.65
N ARG A 148 -2.43 -8.40 3.34
CA ARG A 148 -1.79 -7.83 2.14
C ARG A 148 -2.54 -8.21 0.87
N MET A 149 -2.93 -9.47 0.74
CA MET A 149 -3.68 -9.95 -0.41
C MET A 149 -5.06 -9.29 -0.53
N LEU A 150 -5.81 -9.17 0.57
CA LEU A 150 -7.13 -8.52 0.56
C LEU A 150 -7.03 -7.04 0.18
N LEU A 151 -6.11 -6.31 0.82
CA LEU A 151 -5.85 -4.90 0.51
C LEU A 151 -5.39 -4.70 -0.93
N ALA A 152 -4.44 -5.52 -1.42
CA ALA A 152 -3.96 -5.42 -2.79
C ALA A 152 -5.07 -5.67 -3.82
N ARG A 153 -5.95 -6.65 -3.58
CA ARG A 153 -7.13 -6.87 -4.42
C ARG A 153 -8.08 -5.68 -4.38
N GLY A 154 -8.36 -5.15 -3.19
CA GLY A 154 -9.19 -3.97 -3.00
C GLY A 154 -8.68 -2.76 -3.78
N ILE A 155 -7.39 -2.46 -3.64
CA ILE A 155 -6.74 -1.32 -4.30
C ILE A 155 -6.79 -1.46 -5.83
N ASN A 156 -6.57 -2.68 -6.34
CA ASN A 156 -6.64 -2.95 -7.77
C ASN A 156 -8.06 -2.79 -8.36
N LEU A 157 -9.10 -2.92 -7.54
CA LEU A 157 -10.51 -2.75 -7.92
C LEU A 157 -10.99 -1.29 -7.85
N LEU A 158 -10.18 -0.36 -7.29
CA LEU A 158 -10.58 1.04 -7.20
C LEU A 158 -10.73 1.69 -8.59
N PRO A 159 -11.79 2.49 -8.82
CA PRO A 159 -12.12 3.04 -10.13
C PRO A 159 -11.08 4.04 -10.62
N GLY A 160 -11.02 4.09 -11.97
CA GLY A 160 -10.12 4.77 -12.90
C GLY A 160 -10.20 6.29 -12.96
#